data_AF-A0A927JIU0-F1
#
_entry.id   AF-A0A927JIU0-F1
#
_cell.length_a   1.000
_cell.length_b   1.000
_cell.length_c   1.000
_cell.angle_alpha   90.00
_cell.angle_beta   90.00
_cell.angle_gamma   90.00
#
_symmetry.space_group_name_H-M   'P 1'
#
loop_
_entity.id
_entity.type
_entity.pdbx_description
1 polymer ?
#
loop_
_entity_poly.entity_id
_entity_poly.type
_entity_poly.pdbx_seq_one_letter_code
_entity_poly.pdbx_strand_id
1 'polypeptide(L)'
;MSKLPRHQRVVIALSVHILRCGVARCAEARVDVPEIRLALRCLLPHCPEKWPLALYWDSGSQTNDIGRAQGVTAAFNGIVRQLRRAGCYEEVTPS
;
A
#
# COMPACT_ATOMS: atom_id res chain seq x y z
N MET A 1 -9.68 -22.23 2.21
CA MET A 1 -8.58 -21.24 2.07
C MET A 1 -7.50 -21.61 3.05
N SER A 2 -6.34 -22.07 2.60
CA SER A 2 -5.19 -22.26 3.48
C SER A 2 -4.78 -20.90 4.03
N LYS A 3 -4.82 -20.75 5.36
CA LYS A 3 -4.38 -19.52 6.04
C LYS A 3 -2.93 -19.25 5.61
N LEU A 4 -2.66 -18.09 4.98
CA LEU A 4 -1.31 -17.67 4.62
C LEU A 4 -0.35 -17.91 5.81
N PRO A 5 0.87 -18.41 5.60
CA PRO A 5 1.86 -18.55 6.65
C PRO A 5 2.02 -17.27 7.47
N ARG A 6 2.28 -17.40 8.78
CA ARG A 6 2.41 -16.25 9.71
C ARG A 6 3.39 -15.19 9.18
N HIS A 7 4.54 -15.62 8.65
CA HIS A 7 5.55 -14.70 8.11
C HIS A 7 5.02 -13.85 6.95
N GLN A 8 4.21 -14.42 6.04
CA GLN A 8 3.62 -13.67 4.93
C GLN A 8 2.63 -12.63 5.43
N ARG A 9 1.80 -12.99 6.43
CA ARG A 9 0.86 -12.04 7.04
C ARG A 9 1.59 -10.85 7.69
N VAL A 10 2.71 -11.11 8.37
CA VAL A 10 3.54 -10.04 8.95
C VAL A 10 4.11 -9.14 7.87
N VAL A 11 4.66 -9.70 6.79
CA VAL A 11 5.18 -8.91 5.66
C VAL A 11 4.09 -8.06 5.01
N ILE A 12 2.89 -8.60 4.81
CA ILE A 12 1.74 -7.85 4.28
C ILE A 12 1.39 -6.69 5.23
N ALA A 13 1.27 -6.96 6.53
CA ALA A 13 0.91 -5.95 7.52
C ALA A 13 1.94 -4.81 7.58
N LEU A 14 3.24 -5.14 7.59
CA LEU A 14 4.32 -4.16 7.55
C LEU A 14 4.32 -3.36 6.25
N SER A 15 4.10 -4.01 5.11
CA SER A 15 4.02 -3.33 3.81
C SER A 15 2.86 -2.33 3.79
N VAL A 16 1.68 -2.73 4.27
CA VAL A 16 0.51 -1.82 4.38
C VAL A 16 0.80 -0.67 5.35
N HIS A 17 1.50 -0.91 6.45
CA HIS A 17 1.90 0.14 7.39
C HIS A 17 2.84 1.16 6.73
N ILE A 18 3.87 0.71 6.01
CA ILE A 18 4.77 1.59 5.25
C ILE A 18 4.01 2.46 4.25
N LEU A 19 3.07 1.87 3.49
CA LEU A 19 2.23 2.62 2.56
C LEU A 19 1.32 3.64 3.28
N ARG A 20 0.83 3.31 4.47
CA ARG A 20 0.03 4.24 5.28
C ARG A 20 0.85 5.44 5.75
N CYS A 21 2.11 5.22 6.15
CA CYS A 21 3.03 6.31 6.45
C CYS A 21 3.29 7.20 5.22
N GLY A 22 3.38 6.60 4.03
CA GLY A 22 3.46 7.34 2.77
C GLY A 22 2.23 8.22 2.52
N VAL A 23 1.01 7.70 2.76
CA VAL A 23 -0.23 8.50 2.68
C VAL A 23 -0.19 9.70 3.64
N ALA A 24 0.30 9.52 4.88
CA ALA A 24 0.38 10.62 5.84
C ALA A 24 1.34 11.75 5.42
N ARG A 25 2.40 11.42 4.65
CA ARG A 25 3.47 12.35 4.27
C ARG A 25 3.34 12.92 2.86
N CYS A 26 2.47 12.34 2.03
CA CYS A 26 2.42 12.65 0.60
C CYS A 26 1.97 14.09 0.29
N ALA A 27 1.31 14.79 1.21
CA ALA A 27 0.99 16.21 1.02
C ALA A 27 2.25 17.09 1.06
N GLU A 28 3.23 16.73 1.88
CA GLU A 28 4.42 17.55 2.14
C GLU A 28 5.57 17.26 1.17
N ALA A 29 5.74 16.00 0.79
CA ALA A 29 6.84 15.57 -0.06
C ALA A 29 6.46 14.41 -0.97
N ARG A 30 7.31 14.18 -1.96
CA ARG A 30 7.31 12.96 -2.75
C ARG A 30 7.56 11.74 -1.86
N VAL A 31 6.89 10.64 -2.19
CA VAL A 31 6.95 9.38 -1.44
C VAL A 31 7.39 8.20 -2.31
N ASP A 32 7.93 8.45 -3.49
CA ASP A 32 8.54 7.43 -4.36
C ASP A 32 9.95 7.00 -3.86
N VAL A 33 10.00 6.57 -2.60
CA VAL A 33 11.24 6.17 -1.90
C VAL A 33 11.43 4.64 -1.91
N PRO A 34 12.67 4.13 -1.70
CA PRO A 34 12.95 2.70 -1.76
C PRO A 34 12.07 1.82 -0.87
N GLU A 35 11.71 2.28 0.33
CA GLU A 35 10.87 1.56 1.29
C GLU A 35 9.46 1.35 0.74
N ILE A 36 8.90 2.36 0.08
CA ILE A 36 7.60 2.28 -0.61
C ILE A 36 7.68 1.30 -1.77
N ARG A 37 8.76 1.35 -2.57
CA ARG A 37 8.96 0.42 -3.69
C ARG A 37 9.03 -1.03 -3.20
N LEU A 38 9.73 -1.29 -2.11
CA LEU A 38 9.82 -2.61 -1.49
C LEU A 38 8.45 -3.07 -0.98
N ALA A 39 7.72 -2.22 -0.26
CA ALA A 39 6.38 -2.53 0.24
C ALA A 39 5.41 -2.91 -0.89
N LEU A 40 5.40 -2.14 -1.99
CA LEU A 40 4.59 -2.46 -3.17
C LEU A 40 4.99 -3.80 -3.80
N ARG A 41 6.30 -4.11 -3.85
CA ARG A 41 6.79 -5.39 -4.39
C ARG A 41 6.37 -6.59 -3.53
N CYS A 42 6.37 -6.43 -2.22
CA CYS A 42 5.89 -7.44 -1.26
C CYS A 42 4.39 -7.71 -1.39
N LEU A 43 3.59 -6.71 -1.75
CA LEU A 43 2.15 -6.85 -1.95
C LEU A 43 1.77 -7.38 -3.34
N LEU A 44 2.65 -7.24 -4.34
CA LEU A 44 2.42 -7.69 -5.71
C LEU A 44 1.82 -9.12 -5.83
N PRO A 45 2.31 -10.18 -5.15
CA PRO A 45 1.74 -11.52 -5.25
C PRO A 45 0.36 -11.66 -4.59
N HIS A 46 -0.06 -10.73 -3.73
CA HIS A 46 -1.29 -10.79 -2.95
C HIS A 46 -2.44 -9.93 -3.52
N CYS A 47 -2.13 -9.05 -4.48
CA CYS A 47 -3.11 -8.19 -5.14
C CYS A 47 -3.51 -8.77 -6.51
N PRO A 48 -4.77 -9.18 -6.76
CA PRO A 48 -5.20 -9.56 -8.11
C PRO A 48 -5.06 -8.39 -9.10
N GLU A 49 -5.46 -7.19 -8.68
CA GLU A 49 -5.36 -5.98 -9.50
C GLU A 49 -4.03 -5.29 -9.26
N LYS A 50 -3.23 -5.10 -10.33
CA LYS A 50 -1.90 -4.47 -10.23
C LYS A 50 -1.95 -2.95 -10.37
N TRP A 51 -2.99 -2.42 -11.02
CA TRP A 51 -3.11 -0.99 -11.27
C TRP A 51 -3.06 -0.14 -9.98
N PRO A 52 -3.59 -0.55 -8.80
CA PRO A 52 -3.47 0.28 -7.60
C PRO A 52 -2.02 0.38 -7.10
N LEU A 53 -1.21 -0.66 -7.31
CA LEU A 53 0.21 -0.65 -6.92
C LEU A 53 1.00 0.30 -7.82
N ALA A 54 0.74 0.26 -9.13
CA ALA A 54 1.34 1.18 -10.10
C ALA A 54 0.91 2.62 -9.84
N LEU A 55 -0.40 2.85 -9.66
CA LEU A 55 -0.94 4.18 -9.36
C LEU A 55 -0.33 4.77 -8.08
N TYR A 56 -0.16 3.97 -7.02
CA TYR A 56 0.48 4.46 -5.80
C TYR A 56 1.88 5.02 -6.10
N TRP A 57 2.69 4.25 -6.83
CA TRP A 57 4.05 4.64 -7.20
C TRP A 57 4.08 5.89 -8.07
N ASP A 58 3.28 5.89 -9.13
CA ASP A 58 3.24 6.99 -10.10
C ASP A 58 2.75 8.27 -9.44
N SER A 59 1.67 8.21 -8.66
CA SER A 59 1.16 9.35 -7.89
C SER A 59 2.18 9.84 -6.86
N GLY A 60 2.89 8.94 -6.16
CA GLY A 60 3.90 9.30 -5.17
C GLY A 60 5.08 10.12 -5.71
N SER A 61 5.33 10.04 -7.02
CA SER A 61 6.39 10.79 -7.72
C SER A 61 5.96 12.17 -8.23
N GLN A 62 4.66 12.47 -8.24
CA GLN A 62 4.14 13.70 -8.80
C GLN A 62 4.61 14.93 -8.00
N THR A 63 4.79 16.06 -8.67
CA THR A 63 5.16 17.33 -8.04
C THR A 63 3.95 18.09 -7.49
N ASN A 64 2.80 18.00 -8.16
CA ASN A 64 1.52 18.55 -7.68
C ASN A 64 1.10 17.82 -6.39
N ASP A 65 1.06 18.55 -5.29
CA ASP A 65 0.76 18.07 -3.94
C ASP A 65 -0.68 17.56 -3.80
N ILE A 66 -1.66 18.30 -4.31
CA ILE A 66 -3.07 17.89 -4.29
C ILE A 66 -3.28 16.62 -5.11
N GLY A 67 -2.76 16.59 -6.34
CA GLY A 67 -2.86 15.44 -7.24
C GLY A 67 -2.16 14.21 -6.68
N ARG A 68 -0.95 14.39 -6.11
CA ARG A 68 -0.21 13.34 -5.41
C ARG A 68 -1.00 12.79 -4.23
N ALA A 69 -1.50 13.65 -3.35
CA ALA A 69 -2.23 13.22 -2.16
C ALA A 69 -3.51 12.45 -2.49
N GLN A 70 -4.27 12.94 -3.47
CA GLN A 70 -5.47 12.26 -3.96
C GLN A 70 -5.14 10.89 -4.59
N GLY A 71 -4.14 10.85 -5.49
CA GLY A 71 -3.74 9.64 -6.19
C GLY A 71 -3.18 8.56 -5.25
N VAL A 72 -2.26 8.94 -4.35
CA VAL A 72 -1.68 8.04 -3.33
C VAL A 72 -2.77 7.49 -2.41
N THR A 73 -3.70 8.33 -1.96
CA THR A 73 -4.80 7.91 -1.08
C THR A 73 -5.77 6.96 -1.79
N ALA A 74 -6.17 7.28 -3.04
CA ALA A 74 -7.05 6.43 -3.83
C ALA A 74 -6.43 5.06 -4.11
N ALA A 75 -5.15 5.05 -4.49
CA ALA A 75 -4.38 3.83 -4.71
C ALA A 75 -4.28 2.97 -3.45
N PHE A 76 -3.95 3.58 -2.31
CA PHE A 76 -3.88 2.91 -1.01
C PHE A 76 -5.20 2.23 -0.64
N ASN A 77 -6.32 2.95 -0.78
CA ASN A 77 -7.65 2.40 -0.52
C ASN A 77 -7.98 1.22 -1.45
N GLY A 78 -7.58 1.30 -2.72
CA GLY A 78 -7.68 0.20 -3.67
C GLY A 78 -6.90 -1.05 -3.24
N ILE A 79 -5.64 -0.88 -2.80
CA ILE A 79 -4.79 -1.94 -2.27
C ILE A 79 -5.41 -2.60 -1.04
N VAL A 80 -5.80 -1.81 -0.03
CA VAL A 80 -6.37 -2.35 1.22
C VAL A 80 -7.68 -3.10 0.94
N ARG A 81 -8.55 -2.57 0.06
CA ARG A 81 -9.82 -3.20 -0.30
C ARG A 81 -9.61 -4.59 -0.91
N GLN A 82 -8.66 -4.75 -1.83
CA GLN A 82 -8.42 -6.05 -2.45
C GLN A 82 -7.75 -7.05 -1.49
N LEU A 83 -6.83 -6.60 -0.63
CA LEU A 83 -6.21 -7.47 0.37
C LEU A 83 -7.23 -8.00 1.38
N ARG A 84 -8.18 -7.16 1.81
CA ARG A 84 -9.31 -7.58 2.66
C ARG A 84 -10.20 -8.59 1.97
N ARG A 85 -10.57 -8.35 0.71
CA ARG A 85 -11.37 -9.29 -0.10
C ARG A 85 -10.68 -10.64 -0.27
N ALA A 86 -9.35 -10.66 -0.36
CA ALA A 86 -8.56 -11.88 -0.45
C ALA A 86 -8.35 -12.58 0.91
N GLY A 87 -8.82 -11.99 2.02
CA GLY A 87 -8.63 -12.53 3.37
C GLY A 87 -7.16 -12.56 3.83
N CYS A 88 -6.29 -11.74 3.22
CA CYS A 88 -4.86 -11.71 3.53
C CYS A 88 -4.44 -10.54 4.43
N TYR A 89 -5.35 -9.62 4.71
CA TYR A 89 -5.14 -8.49 5.61
C TYR A 89 -6.41 -8.22 6.43
N GLU A 90 -6.29 -8.38 7.73
CA GLU A 90 -7.22 -7.84 8.72
C GLU A 90 -6.52 -6.65 9.37
N GLU A 91 -7.21 -5.51 9.47
CA GLU A 91 -6.64 -4.33 10.09
C GLU A 91 -6.41 -4.61 11.57
N VAL A 92 -5.16 -4.84 11.95
CA VAL A 92 -4.78 -4.95 13.36
C VAL A 92 -4.92 -3.55 13.94
N THR A 93 -6.04 -3.28 14.60
CA THR A 93 -6.15 -2.12 15.48
C THR A 93 -5.14 -2.33 16.59
N PRO A 94 -4.13 -1.46 16.77
CA PRO A 94 -3.26 -1.56 17.93
C PRO A 94 -4.15 -1.46 19.16
N SER A 95 -4.11 -2.50 19.99
CA SER A 95 -4.74 -2.54 21.31
C SER A 95 -3.98 -1.63 22.26
#